data_AF-A0A146G6X8-F1
#
_entry.id   AF-A0A146G6X8-F1
#
_cell.length_a   1.000
_cell.length_b   1.000
_cell.length_c   1.000
_cell.angle_alpha   90.00
_cell.angle_beta   90.00
_cell.angle_gamma   90.00
#
_symmetry.space_group_name_H-M   'P 1'
#
loop_
_entity.id
_entity.type
_entity.pdbx_description
1 polymer ?
#
loop_
_entity_poly.entity_id
_entity_poly.type
_entity_poly.pdbx_seq_one_letter_code
_entity_poly.pdbx_strand_id
1 'polypeptide(L)'
;MNRFSVVLRKHGAGVALKAVLCLVAAVTALIGSAPSAQSADALINLQFGGSDATAYTGAAVIGSEGDFWNLKTGGSKTNTSLLSSTGANTGVTVSFTSQYFGAVSPDQPGSFGFYGTSYADLMQGYIYAFDGTPRSISFSGLAASSSYSVYVYTQGDSGATDRQLTITTNGTTYTALPSVATESTFVASQNYLALTGISDAQGVLTLTYNFAAGEANINAVQVNGPVAVPEPSTCLLLGVSAIAGIGLLRRRRS
;
A
#
# COMPACT_ATOMS: atom_id res chain seq x y z
N MET A 1 94.08 -31.28 -0.53
CA MET A 1 93.29 -31.29 -1.79
C MET A 1 92.09 -30.36 -1.56
N ASN A 2 92.26 -29.06 -1.77
CA ASN A 2 91.87 -28.29 -2.96
C ASN A 2 90.43 -28.55 -3.43
N ARG A 3 89.60 -27.57 -3.81
CA ARG A 3 89.44 -26.11 -3.64
C ARG A 3 88.22 -25.82 -4.54
N PHE A 4 87.37 -24.87 -4.15
CA PHE A 4 86.36 -24.18 -4.97
C PHE A 4 86.67 -24.12 -6.48
N SER A 5 85.64 -24.20 -7.33
CA SER A 5 85.27 -23.10 -8.25
C SER A 5 83.95 -23.34 -8.98
N VAL A 6 83.10 -22.31 -8.89
CA VAL A 6 81.90 -22.03 -9.67
C VAL A 6 82.31 -21.67 -11.10
N VAL A 7 81.58 -22.14 -12.12
CA VAL A 7 81.44 -21.42 -13.39
C VAL A 7 79.98 -21.40 -13.83
N LEU A 8 79.57 -20.19 -14.18
CA LEU A 8 78.25 -19.65 -14.46
C LEU A 8 78.09 -19.47 -15.98
N ARG A 9 76.83 -19.27 -16.44
CA ARG A 9 76.33 -18.70 -17.72
C ARG A 9 75.84 -19.71 -18.76
N LYS A 10 74.76 -19.49 -19.53
CA LYS A 10 73.81 -18.36 -19.68
C LYS A 10 72.56 -18.82 -20.44
N HIS A 11 71.39 -18.40 -19.95
CA HIS A 11 70.23 -17.80 -20.64
C HIS A 11 69.56 -18.46 -21.87
N GLY A 12 68.25 -18.67 -21.72
CA GLY A 12 67.22 -18.76 -22.77
C GLY A 12 65.87 -19.13 -22.14
N ALA A 13 65.17 -18.18 -21.51
CA ALA A 13 64.01 -17.49 -22.09
C ALA A 13 62.83 -18.43 -22.43
N GLY A 14 61.76 -18.35 -21.64
CA GLY A 14 60.52 -19.09 -21.92
C GLY A 14 59.52 -19.04 -20.77
N VAL A 15 58.91 -17.88 -20.56
CA VAL A 15 57.76 -17.69 -19.67
C VAL A 15 56.57 -18.50 -20.20
N ALA A 16 56.01 -19.39 -19.38
CA ALA A 16 54.70 -20.00 -19.64
C ALA A 16 53.98 -20.34 -18.32
N LEU A 17 53.40 -19.29 -17.73
CA LEU A 17 52.04 -19.24 -17.20
C LEU A 17 51.32 -20.60 -17.07
N LYS A 18 51.25 -21.16 -15.86
CA LYS A 18 50.18 -22.10 -15.47
C LYS A 18 49.51 -21.62 -14.18
N ALA A 19 48.30 -21.14 -14.38
CA ALA A 19 47.27 -20.76 -13.41
C ALA A 19 47.20 -21.75 -12.23
N VAL A 20 47.19 -21.35 -10.96
CA VAL A 20 46.14 -20.58 -10.25
C VAL A 20 44.74 -21.10 -10.57
N LEU A 21 44.28 -22.12 -9.81
CA LEU A 21 42.87 -22.24 -9.44
C LEU A 21 42.73 -23.31 -8.35
N CYS A 22 42.35 -22.91 -7.14
CA CYS A 22 41.45 -23.62 -6.24
C CYS A 22 41.45 -22.91 -4.88
N LEU A 23 40.69 -21.82 -4.78
CA LEU A 23 40.15 -21.39 -3.50
C LEU A 23 38.66 -21.11 -3.71
N VAL A 24 37.84 -22.10 -3.38
CA VAL A 24 36.38 -21.94 -3.26
C VAL A 24 36.13 -21.17 -1.97
N ALA A 25 35.88 -19.87 -2.08
CA ALA A 25 35.37 -19.09 -0.96
C ALA A 25 33.86 -19.34 -0.86
N ALA A 26 33.46 -20.12 0.14
CA ALA A 26 32.07 -20.29 0.53
C ALA A 26 31.55 -18.96 1.10
N VAL A 27 30.65 -18.31 0.36
CA VAL A 27 29.90 -17.15 0.86
C VAL A 27 28.75 -17.69 1.70
N THR A 28 28.95 -17.78 3.02
CA THR A 28 27.87 -17.93 3.99
C THR A 28 27.06 -16.65 4.02
N ALA A 29 25.94 -16.62 3.29
CA ALA A 29 24.92 -15.61 3.47
C ALA A 29 24.27 -15.83 4.85
N LEU A 30 24.54 -14.93 5.80
CA LEU A 30 23.73 -14.79 7.00
C LEU A 30 22.32 -14.39 6.53
N ILE A 31 21.41 -15.36 6.48
CA ILE A 31 19.98 -15.10 6.47
C ILE A 31 19.65 -14.65 7.88
N GLY A 32 19.76 -13.34 8.12
CA GLY A 32 19.08 -12.74 9.25
C GLY A 32 17.59 -13.05 9.08
N SER A 33 17.02 -13.77 10.04
CA SER A 33 15.58 -13.95 10.14
C SER A 33 14.95 -12.57 10.36
N ALA A 34 14.59 -11.91 9.25
CA ALA A 34 13.64 -10.82 9.31
C ALA A 34 12.37 -11.38 9.97
N PRO A 35 11.73 -10.65 10.90
CA PRO A 35 10.41 -11.04 11.35
C PRO A 35 9.55 -11.17 10.10
N SER A 36 8.98 -12.34 9.90
CA SER A 36 7.98 -12.56 8.86
C SER A 36 6.88 -11.54 9.08
N ALA A 37 6.78 -10.56 8.18
CA ALA A 37 5.60 -9.71 8.08
C ALA A 37 4.41 -10.67 7.90
N GLN A 38 3.59 -10.79 8.94
CA GLN A 38 2.42 -11.65 8.91
C GLN A 38 1.49 -11.09 7.84
N SER A 39 1.10 -11.97 6.92
CA SER A 39 0.53 -11.65 5.60
C SER A 39 -0.41 -10.45 5.59
N ALA A 40 -0.08 -9.46 4.75
CA ALA A 40 -0.96 -8.36 4.40
C ALA A 40 -2.11 -8.79 3.47
N ASP A 41 -2.20 -10.08 3.09
CA ASP A 41 -3.20 -10.65 2.16
C ASP A 41 -4.65 -10.69 2.70
N ALA A 42 -4.95 -9.92 3.75
CA ALA A 42 -6.27 -9.80 4.33
C ALA A 42 -6.84 -8.42 4.00
N LEU A 43 -8.06 -8.41 3.42
CA LEU A 43 -8.83 -7.19 3.23
C LEU A 43 -9.00 -6.47 4.58
N ILE A 44 -8.56 -5.21 4.64
CA ILE A 44 -8.74 -4.35 5.81
C ILE A 44 -9.86 -3.37 5.53
N ASN A 45 -10.89 -3.39 6.38
CA ASN A 45 -12.05 -2.52 6.29
C ASN A 45 -12.04 -1.53 7.45
N LEU A 46 -11.89 -0.24 7.16
CA LEU A 46 -11.92 0.86 8.13
C LEU A 46 -13.18 1.68 7.91
N GLN A 47 -13.93 1.94 8.99
CA GLN A 47 -15.13 2.78 8.97
C GLN A 47 -14.93 3.94 9.94
N PHE A 48 -15.48 5.10 9.60
CA PHE A 48 -15.47 6.31 10.41
C PHE A 48 -16.88 6.72 10.78
N GLY A 49 -17.02 7.42 11.92
CA GLY A 49 -18.28 8.04 12.25
C GLY A 49 -18.30 8.81 13.57
N GLY A 50 -19.32 9.67 13.71
CA GLY A 50 -19.66 10.34 14.96
C GLY A 50 -20.15 9.39 16.05
N SER A 51 -20.66 9.95 17.15
CA SER A 51 -21.16 9.18 18.32
C SER A 51 -22.28 8.20 17.97
N ASP A 52 -23.07 8.52 16.96
CA ASP A 52 -24.29 7.79 16.61
C ASP A 52 -24.04 6.78 15.48
N ALA A 53 -22.79 6.64 15.02
CA ALA A 53 -22.44 5.72 13.96
C ALA A 53 -22.48 4.26 14.45
N THR A 54 -23.16 3.42 13.68
CA THR A 54 -23.21 1.98 13.93
C THR A 54 -22.16 1.25 13.11
N ALA A 55 -21.53 0.22 13.69
CA ALA A 55 -20.55 -0.58 12.97
C ALA A 55 -21.25 -1.38 11.86
N TYR A 56 -20.79 -1.20 10.63
CA TYR A 56 -21.33 -1.90 9.48
C TYR A 56 -20.82 -3.34 9.41
N THR A 57 -21.63 -4.23 8.84
CA THR A 57 -21.23 -5.60 8.50
C THR A 57 -21.69 -5.94 7.09
N GLY A 58 -20.80 -6.48 6.27
CA GLY A 58 -21.10 -6.88 4.90
C GLY A 58 -20.16 -6.28 3.86
N ALA A 59 -20.41 -6.68 2.61
CA ALA A 59 -19.64 -6.21 1.47
C ALA A 59 -19.90 -4.72 1.22
N ALA A 60 -18.91 -4.03 0.64
CA ALA A 60 -19.11 -2.73 0.01
C ALA A 60 -18.87 -2.87 -1.51
N VAL A 61 -18.06 -2.00 -2.13
CA VAL A 61 -17.66 -2.18 -3.55
C VAL A 61 -16.84 -3.45 -3.74
N ILE A 62 -16.02 -3.81 -2.73
CA ILE A 62 -15.31 -5.09 -2.65
C ILE A 62 -15.61 -5.78 -1.32
N GLY A 63 -15.26 -7.06 -1.26
CA GLY A 63 -15.43 -7.88 -0.06
C GLY A 63 -16.53 -8.92 -0.20
N SER A 64 -17.09 -9.35 0.92
CA SER A 64 -18.11 -10.40 0.98
C SER A 64 -19.14 -10.13 2.07
N GLU A 65 -20.28 -10.81 1.98
CA GLU A 65 -21.30 -10.77 3.03
C GLU A 65 -20.68 -11.19 4.38
N GLY A 66 -21.05 -10.48 5.45
CA GLY A 66 -20.51 -10.72 6.79
C GLY A 66 -19.14 -10.09 7.08
N ASP A 67 -18.55 -9.36 6.13
CA ASP A 67 -17.29 -8.64 6.35
C ASP A 67 -17.36 -7.73 7.59
N PHE A 68 -16.35 -7.83 8.44
CA PHE A 68 -16.12 -7.01 9.62
C PHE A 68 -15.57 -5.64 9.23
N TRP A 69 -16.05 -4.58 9.88
CA TRP A 69 -15.56 -3.20 9.70
C TRP A 69 -15.02 -2.62 11.01
N ASN A 70 -13.81 -2.07 10.95
CA ASN A 70 -13.16 -1.43 12.08
C ASN A 70 -13.71 -0.02 12.28
N LEU A 71 -14.85 0.15 12.95
CA LEU A 71 -15.40 1.47 13.26
C LEU A 71 -14.48 2.28 14.18
N LYS A 72 -14.18 3.53 13.82
CA LYS A 72 -13.46 4.50 14.63
C LYS A 72 -14.29 5.76 14.84
N THR A 73 -14.52 6.07 16.11
CA THR A 73 -15.25 7.26 16.57
C THR A 73 -14.42 8.06 17.59
N GLY A 74 -14.85 9.30 17.87
CA GLY A 74 -14.29 10.10 18.97
C GLY A 74 -12.88 10.61 18.73
N GLY A 75 -12.66 11.32 17.62
CA GLY A 75 -11.42 12.05 17.36
C GLY A 75 -10.34 11.27 16.61
N SER A 76 -9.30 12.00 16.20
CA SER A 76 -8.06 11.47 15.61
C SER A 76 -7.48 10.33 16.44
N LYS A 77 -6.87 9.34 15.77
CA LYS A 77 -6.26 8.16 16.44
C LYS A 77 -4.81 7.99 16.02
N THR A 78 -4.05 7.32 16.87
CA THR A 78 -2.66 6.95 16.61
C THR A 78 -2.48 5.46 16.91
N ASN A 79 -1.80 4.74 16.02
CA ASN A 79 -1.37 3.34 16.14
C ASN A 79 -2.46 2.40 16.69
N THR A 80 -3.70 2.55 16.23
CA THR A 80 -4.81 1.70 16.66
C THR A 80 -4.85 0.43 15.81
N SER A 81 -4.86 -0.74 16.45
CA SER A 81 -4.94 -2.03 15.75
C SER A 81 -6.21 -2.18 14.91
N LEU A 82 -6.06 -2.87 13.78
CA LEU A 82 -7.14 -3.24 12.89
C LEU A 82 -7.28 -4.76 12.79
N LEU A 83 -8.52 -5.22 12.70
CA LEU A 83 -8.86 -6.59 12.33
C LEU A 83 -9.03 -6.71 10.81
N SER A 84 -8.90 -7.91 10.28
CA SER A 84 -9.26 -8.22 8.89
C SER A 84 -10.76 -8.14 8.68
N SER A 85 -11.19 -8.22 7.42
CA SER A 85 -12.60 -8.34 7.05
C SER A 85 -13.25 -9.62 7.61
N THR A 86 -12.48 -10.62 8.01
CA THR A 86 -13.00 -11.83 8.70
C THR A 86 -13.06 -11.69 10.23
N GLY A 87 -12.67 -10.53 10.77
CA GLY A 87 -12.57 -10.28 12.21
C GLY A 87 -11.32 -10.89 12.87
N ALA A 88 -10.36 -11.40 12.09
CA ALA A 88 -9.12 -11.94 12.63
C ALA A 88 -8.13 -10.82 12.98
N ASN A 89 -7.31 -11.05 14.00
CA ASN A 89 -6.22 -10.14 14.37
C ASN A 89 -5.23 -9.98 13.21
N THR A 90 -4.76 -8.75 12.99
CA THR A 90 -3.72 -8.44 12.02
C THR A 90 -2.54 -7.74 12.69
N GLY A 91 -1.42 -7.61 11.96
CA GLY A 91 -0.32 -6.73 12.35
C GLY A 91 -0.54 -5.26 11.94
N VAL A 92 -1.67 -4.94 11.31
CA VAL A 92 -1.94 -3.62 10.74
C VAL A 92 -2.50 -2.68 11.81
N THR A 93 -1.99 -1.45 11.81
CA THR A 93 -2.52 -0.35 12.63
C THR A 93 -2.89 0.84 11.77
N VAL A 94 -3.78 1.68 12.27
CA VAL A 94 -4.12 2.98 11.66
C VAL A 94 -3.76 4.14 12.57
N SER A 95 -3.19 5.18 11.96
CA SER A 95 -3.13 6.52 12.51
C SER A 95 -3.85 7.48 11.56
N PHE A 96 -4.69 8.36 12.07
CA PHE A 96 -5.38 9.32 11.22
C PHE A 96 -5.70 10.62 11.95
N THR A 97 -5.83 11.69 11.18
CA THR A 97 -6.22 13.02 11.65
C THR A 97 -7.56 13.43 11.04
N SER A 98 -8.41 14.09 11.83
CA SER A 98 -9.69 14.65 11.37
C SER A 98 -9.93 16.04 11.96
N GLN A 99 -10.69 16.89 11.25
CA GLN A 99 -11.24 18.12 11.82
C GLN A 99 -12.41 17.79 12.72
N TYR A 100 -13.38 17.07 12.15
CA TYR A 100 -14.65 16.76 12.77
C TYR A 100 -15.11 15.35 12.40
N PHE A 101 -16.11 14.87 13.14
CA PHE A 101 -16.79 13.61 12.89
C PHE A 101 -18.27 13.92 12.73
N GLY A 102 -18.87 13.37 11.70
CA GLY A 102 -20.29 13.43 11.43
C GLY A 102 -20.91 12.05 11.55
N ALA A 103 -22.17 12.02 11.96
CA ALA A 103 -23.05 10.90 11.78
C ALA A 103 -24.44 11.46 11.49
N VAL A 104 -25.13 10.85 10.53
CA VAL A 104 -26.51 11.19 10.25
C VAL A 104 -27.41 10.16 10.91
N SER A 105 -28.35 10.57 11.77
CA SER A 105 -29.22 9.62 12.48
C SER A 105 -29.94 8.68 11.50
N PRO A 106 -29.94 7.36 11.77
CA PRO A 106 -30.59 6.38 10.88
C PRO A 106 -32.12 6.46 10.95
N ASP A 107 -32.67 7.24 11.89
CA ASP A 107 -34.10 7.40 12.12
C ASP A 107 -34.70 8.60 11.37
N GLN A 108 -33.91 9.31 10.56
CA GLN A 108 -34.34 10.49 9.82
C GLN A 108 -34.42 10.19 8.32
N PRO A 109 -35.60 9.87 7.76
CA PRO A 109 -35.78 9.64 6.34
C PRO A 109 -35.25 10.78 5.46
N GLY A 110 -34.51 10.44 4.41
CA GLY A 110 -33.97 11.40 3.43
C GLY A 110 -32.81 12.24 3.94
N SER A 111 -32.25 11.90 5.10
CA SER A 111 -31.13 12.62 5.70
C SER A 111 -29.79 12.40 4.97
N PHE A 112 -29.69 11.34 4.15
CA PHE A 112 -28.62 11.07 3.19
C PHE A 112 -29.10 10.02 2.17
N GLY A 113 -28.43 9.88 1.04
CA GLY A 113 -28.89 9.06 -0.08
C GLY A 113 -28.92 7.55 0.18
N PHE A 114 -28.08 7.03 1.07
CA PHE A 114 -28.06 5.60 1.45
C PHE A 114 -29.05 5.25 2.57
N TYR A 115 -29.88 6.20 3.01
CA TYR A 115 -30.92 5.94 4.00
C TYR A 115 -31.81 4.76 3.58
N GLY A 116 -32.03 3.81 4.49
CA GLY A 116 -32.88 2.64 4.25
C GLY A 116 -32.28 1.58 3.31
N THR A 117 -31.06 1.78 2.82
CA THR A 117 -30.32 0.76 2.05
C THR A 117 -29.56 -0.19 2.98
N SER A 118 -29.10 -1.32 2.46
CA SER A 118 -28.20 -2.22 3.20
C SER A 118 -26.85 -1.59 3.55
N TYR A 119 -26.47 -0.47 2.93
CA TYR A 119 -25.21 0.24 3.18
C TYR A 119 -25.38 1.47 4.06
N ALA A 120 -26.56 1.66 4.66
CA ALA A 120 -26.87 2.83 5.47
C ALA A 120 -25.84 3.03 6.59
N ASP A 121 -25.52 1.99 7.36
CA ASP A 121 -24.56 2.08 8.47
C ASP A 121 -23.14 2.42 7.99
N LEU A 122 -22.74 1.88 6.82
CA LEU A 122 -21.44 2.19 6.22
C LEU A 122 -21.32 3.67 5.87
N MET A 123 -22.39 4.25 5.31
CA MET A 123 -22.41 5.61 4.74
C MET A 123 -22.96 6.68 5.69
N GLN A 124 -23.56 6.30 6.80
CA GLN A 124 -24.13 7.22 7.79
C GLN A 124 -23.04 8.05 8.50
N GLY A 125 -21.93 7.39 8.83
CA GLY A 125 -20.83 7.98 9.58
C GLY A 125 -19.72 8.48 8.66
N TYR A 126 -19.07 9.58 9.02
CA TYR A 126 -17.90 10.07 8.31
C TYR A 126 -16.99 10.93 9.19
N ILE A 127 -15.72 11.02 8.81
CA ILE A 127 -14.87 12.17 9.15
C ILE A 127 -15.02 13.25 8.08
N TYR A 128 -14.83 14.51 8.44
CA TYR A 128 -14.84 15.58 7.46
C TYR A 128 -13.91 16.74 7.79
N ALA A 129 -13.58 17.50 6.74
CA ALA A 129 -12.75 18.69 6.80
C ALA A 129 -13.12 19.70 5.70
N PHE A 130 -13.02 21.00 6.01
CA PHE A 130 -13.32 22.10 5.07
C PHE A 130 -12.43 23.35 5.26
N ASP A 131 -11.42 23.28 6.12
CA ASP A 131 -10.53 24.42 6.43
C ASP A 131 -9.30 24.54 5.51
N GLY A 132 -9.13 23.59 4.59
CA GLY A 132 -8.11 23.59 3.55
C GLY A 132 -6.78 23.02 4.03
N THR A 133 -6.68 22.65 5.31
CA THR A 133 -5.52 21.97 5.87
C THR A 133 -5.56 20.49 5.50
N PRO A 134 -4.57 19.96 4.76
CA PRO A 134 -4.53 18.54 4.44
C PRO A 134 -4.43 17.69 5.70
N ARG A 135 -5.13 16.55 5.69
CA ARG A 135 -5.15 15.56 6.77
C ARG A 135 -4.74 14.21 6.24
N SER A 136 -4.46 13.25 7.12
CA SER A 136 -3.93 11.95 6.71
C SER A 136 -4.63 10.77 7.37
N ILE A 137 -4.61 9.65 6.64
CA ILE A 137 -4.91 8.30 7.12
C ILE A 137 -3.72 7.43 6.72
N SER A 138 -3.04 6.85 7.70
CA SER A 138 -1.86 6.02 7.50
C SER A 138 -2.09 4.63 8.06
N PHE A 139 -1.86 3.62 7.22
CA PHE A 139 -1.88 2.20 7.58
C PHE A 139 -0.44 1.71 7.71
N SER A 140 -0.07 1.23 8.90
CA SER A 140 1.28 0.72 9.19
C SER A 140 1.24 -0.78 9.46
N GLY A 141 2.34 -1.47 9.17
CA GLY A 141 2.43 -2.93 9.31
C GLY A 141 1.99 -3.70 8.07
N LEU A 142 1.87 -3.01 6.93
CA LEU A 142 1.66 -3.61 5.62
C LEU A 142 2.98 -4.19 5.08
N ALA A 143 2.91 -5.06 4.07
CA ALA A 143 4.12 -5.46 3.35
C ALA A 143 4.79 -4.22 2.74
N ALA A 144 6.10 -4.08 2.91
CA ALA A 144 6.87 -2.92 2.47
C ALA A 144 6.95 -2.82 0.94
N SER A 145 7.05 -1.59 0.42
CA SER A 145 7.22 -1.30 -1.02
C SER A 145 6.25 -2.05 -1.92
N SER A 146 5.02 -2.22 -1.46
CA SER A 146 4.00 -3.07 -2.07
C SER A 146 2.82 -2.22 -2.54
N SER A 147 2.20 -2.64 -3.65
CA SER A 147 1.03 -1.98 -4.21
C SER A 147 -0.24 -2.52 -3.57
N TYR A 148 -1.21 -1.64 -3.30
CA TYR A 148 -2.51 -1.98 -2.72
C TYR A 148 -3.63 -1.33 -3.54
N SER A 149 -4.72 -2.05 -3.74
CA SER A 149 -5.99 -1.46 -4.16
C SER A 149 -6.66 -0.83 -2.96
N VAL A 150 -6.97 0.45 -3.05
CA VAL A 150 -7.61 1.22 -1.98
C VAL A 150 -8.92 1.77 -2.49
N TYR A 151 -9.97 1.60 -1.68
CA TYR A 151 -11.29 2.16 -1.95
C TYR A 151 -11.64 3.15 -0.85
N VAL A 152 -11.87 4.41 -1.19
CA VAL A 152 -12.25 5.47 -0.24
C VAL A 152 -13.70 5.86 -0.50
N TYR A 153 -14.55 5.72 0.51
CA TYR A 153 -15.98 6.00 0.42
C TYR A 153 -16.27 7.42 0.92
N THR A 154 -17.07 8.17 0.15
CA THR A 154 -17.26 9.62 0.32
C THR A 154 -18.69 10.04 -0.04
N GLN A 155 -19.63 9.74 0.84
CA GLN A 155 -20.99 10.27 0.85
C GLN A 155 -21.19 11.13 2.10
N GLY A 156 -21.73 12.34 1.92
CA GLY A 156 -22.14 13.19 3.04
C GLY A 156 -23.64 13.11 3.33
N ASP A 157 -24.09 14.03 4.18
CA ASP A 157 -25.49 14.29 4.51
C ASP A 157 -26.32 14.83 3.32
N SER A 158 -27.60 15.12 3.56
CA SER A 158 -28.52 15.70 2.57
C SER A 158 -28.11 17.08 2.04
N GLY A 159 -27.24 17.80 2.76
CA GLY A 159 -26.62 19.04 2.32
C GLY A 159 -25.28 18.84 1.61
N ALA A 160 -24.91 17.60 1.28
CA ALA A 160 -23.62 17.28 0.69
C ALA A 160 -23.50 17.57 -0.80
N THR A 161 -24.61 17.84 -1.50
CA THR A 161 -24.58 18.09 -2.95
C THR A 161 -23.45 19.05 -3.36
N ASP A 162 -22.73 18.67 -4.41
CA ASP A 162 -21.56 19.37 -4.96
C ASP A 162 -20.28 19.38 -4.10
N ARG A 163 -20.29 18.79 -2.89
CA ARG A 163 -19.05 18.56 -2.11
C ARG A 163 -18.14 17.59 -2.86
N GLN A 164 -16.82 17.80 -2.75
CA GLN A 164 -15.80 17.03 -3.44
C GLN A 164 -14.58 16.77 -2.55
N LEU A 165 -14.18 15.50 -2.49
CA LEU A 165 -12.99 15.00 -1.80
C LEU A 165 -11.79 14.93 -2.76
N THR A 166 -10.61 15.26 -2.26
CA THR A 166 -9.33 14.87 -2.88
C THR A 166 -8.59 13.89 -1.99
N ILE A 167 -7.97 12.87 -2.62
CA ILE A 167 -7.05 11.94 -1.98
C ILE A 167 -5.72 11.95 -2.74
N THR A 168 -4.63 12.23 -2.05
CA THR A 168 -3.27 12.10 -2.56
C THR A 168 -2.59 10.89 -1.94
N THR A 169 -2.03 10.01 -2.76
CA THR A 169 -1.14 8.93 -2.32
C THR A 169 -0.09 8.68 -3.37
N ASN A 170 1.13 8.30 -2.95
CA ASN A 170 2.26 8.09 -3.85
C ASN A 170 2.47 9.23 -4.89
N GLY A 171 2.28 10.48 -4.45
CA GLY A 171 2.39 11.68 -5.31
C GLY A 171 1.26 11.87 -6.34
N THR A 172 0.28 10.97 -6.42
CA THR A 172 -0.87 11.06 -7.32
C THR A 172 -2.09 11.56 -6.55
N THR A 173 -2.78 12.56 -7.10
CA THR A 173 -4.03 13.11 -6.53
C THR A 173 -5.23 12.62 -7.33
N TYR A 174 -6.21 12.08 -6.62
CA TYR A 174 -7.51 11.64 -7.10
C TYR A 174 -8.56 12.61 -6.56
N THR A 175 -9.47 13.06 -7.41
CA THR A 175 -10.57 13.97 -7.03
C THR A 175 -11.88 13.30 -7.33
N ALA A 176 -12.77 13.25 -6.35
CA ALA A 176 -14.15 12.81 -6.55
C ALA A 176 -14.92 13.86 -7.37
N LEU A 177 -15.80 13.39 -8.24
CA LEU A 177 -16.81 14.20 -8.90
C LEU A 177 -17.74 14.84 -7.87
N PRO A 178 -18.41 15.95 -8.23
CA PRO A 178 -19.45 16.56 -7.40
C PRO A 178 -20.42 15.50 -6.89
N SER A 179 -20.57 15.44 -5.56
CA SER A 179 -21.45 14.47 -4.93
C SER A 179 -22.92 14.78 -5.20
N VAL A 180 -23.72 13.70 -5.25
CA VAL A 180 -25.18 13.76 -5.34
C VAL A 180 -25.71 13.26 -3.99
N ALA A 181 -26.28 14.17 -3.18
CA ALA A 181 -26.66 13.83 -1.81
C ALA A 181 -27.71 12.70 -1.72
N THR A 182 -28.51 12.52 -2.77
CA THR A 182 -29.56 11.50 -2.86
C THR A 182 -29.09 10.18 -3.49
N GLU A 183 -27.81 10.04 -3.84
CA GLU A 183 -27.30 8.80 -4.43
C GLU A 183 -27.37 7.66 -3.41
N SER A 184 -27.93 6.53 -3.83
CA SER A 184 -28.24 5.38 -2.97
C SER A 184 -27.49 4.11 -3.36
N THR A 185 -26.65 4.20 -4.40
CA THR A 185 -25.83 3.12 -4.91
C THR A 185 -24.37 3.56 -5.03
N PHE A 186 -23.43 2.63 -5.09
CA PHE A 186 -22.03 2.98 -5.30
C PHE A 186 -21.79 3.48 -6.73
N VAL A 187 -21.30 4.71 -6.85
CA VAL A 187 -20.96 5.36 -8.12
C VAL A 187 -19.47 5.69 -8.13
N ALA A 188 -18.74 5.01 -9.02
CA ALA A 188 -17.30 5.16 -9.16
C ALA A 188 -16.92 6.61 -9.44
N SER A 189 -15.85 7.06 -8.80
CA SER A 189 -15.34 8.43 -8.89
C SER A 189 -16.28 9.51 -8.35
N GLN A 190 -17.39 9.16 -7.69
CA GLN A 190 -18.28 10.13 -7.03
C GLN A 190 -18.38 9.86 -5.54
N ASN A 191 -19.15 8.83 -5.14
CA ASN A 191 -19.32 8.48 -3.73
C ASN A 191 -18.36 7.36 -3.26
N TYR A 192 -17.51 6.88 -4.17
CA TYR A 192 -16.26 6.21 -3.82
C TYR A 192 -15.16 6.46 -4.85
N LEU A 193 -13.90 6.45 -4.40
CA LEU A 193 -12.70 6.47 -5.22
C LEU A 193 -12.01 5.11 -5.14
N ALA A 194 -11.65 4.54 -6.29
CA ALA A 194 -10.75 3.39 -6.37
C ALA A 194 -9.38 3.88 -6.83
N LEU A 195 -8.35 3.60 -6.04
CA LEU A 195 -7.00 4.12 -6.29
C LEU A 195 -5.93 3.06 -5.98
N THR A 196 -4.71 3.33 -6.43
CA THR A 196 -3.55 2.50 -6.12
C THR A 196 -2.68 3.20 -5.09
N GLY A 197 -2.56 2.58 -3.91
CA GLY A 197 -1.64 2.99 -2.86
C GLY A 197 -0.35 2.20 -2.93
N ILE A 198 0.78 2.81 -2.55
CA ILE A 198 2.05 2.10 -2.37
C ILE A 198 2.52 2.32 -0.95
N SER A 199 2.82 1.23 -0.24
CA SER A 199 3.46 1.32 1.07
C SER A 199 4.94 1.69 0.92
N ASP A 200 5.48 2.45 1.86
CA ASP A 200 6.91 2.77 1.87
C ASP A 200 7.79 1.57 2.27
N ALA A 201 9.10 1.80 2.41
CA ALA A 201 10.06 0.78 2.81
C ALA A 201 9.83 0.26 4.25
N GLN A 202 9.02 0.95 5.04
CA GLN A 202 8.64 0.59 6.40
C GLN A 202 7.26 -0.09 6.46
N GLY A 203 6.59 -0.28 5.32
CA GLY A 203 5.26 -0.87 5.29
C GLY A 203 4.16 0.10 5.70
N VAL A 204 4.35 1.40 5.46
CA VAL A 204 3.36 2.44 5.73
C VAL A 204 2.72 2.93 4.42
N LEU A 205 1.42 2.74 4.28
CA LEU A 205 0.61 3.36 3.24
C LEU A 205 -0.05 4.63 3.80
N THR A 206 0.18 5.78 3.17
CA THR A 206 -0.45 7.04 3.59
C THR A 206 -1.36 7.59 2.50
N LEU A 207 -2.56 7.99 2.93
CA LEU A 207 -3.54 8.75 2.16
C LEU A 207 -3.62 10.14 2.77
N THR A 208 -3.32 11.17 2.00
CA THR A 208 -3.54 12.56 2.39
C THR A 208 -4.85 13.02 1.78
N TYR A 209 -5.73 13.65 2.54
CA TYR A 209 -7.03 14.11 2.04
C TYR A 209 -7.28 15.60 2.32
N ASN A 210 -8.04 16.23 1.42
CA ASN A 210 -8.49 17.61 1.55
C ASN A 210 -9.77 17.83 0.74
N PHE A 211 -10.49 18.93 1.00
CA PHE A 211 -11.65 19.28 0.18
C PHE A 211 -11.19 19.90 -1.15
N ALA A 212 -11.85 19.52 -2.25
CA ALA A 212 -11.82 20.27 -3.51
C ALA A 212 -12.95 21.30 -3.56
N ALA A 213 -14.12 20.96 -3.01
CA ALA A 213 -15.26 21.86 -2.89
C ALA A 213 -16.10 21.51 -1.65
N GLY A 214 -16.59 22.51 -0.91
CA GLY A 214 -17.48 22.34 0.23
C GLY A 214 -16.82 21.65 1.43
N GLU A 215 -16.82 20.32 1.46
CA GLU A 215 -16.16 19.51 2.48
C GLU A 215 -15.54 18.26 1.84
N ALA A 216 -14.53 17.70 2.51
CA ALA A 216 -14.00 16.37 2.26
C ALA A 216 -14.61 15.38 3.26
N ASN A 217 -15.65 14.67 2.87
CA ASN A 217 -16.27 13.62 3.68
C ASN A 217 -15.59 12.28 3.39
N ILE A 218 -15.27 11.50 4.42
CA ILE A 218 -14.78 10.11 4.28
C ILE A 218 -15.54 9.23 5.25
N ASN A 219 -16.33 8.30 4.72
CA ASN A 219 -17.10 7.34 5.51
C ASN A 219 -16.25 6.13 5.88
N ALA A 220 -15.44 5.67 4.93
CA ALA A 220 -14.76 4.40 5.04
C ALA A 220 -13.58 4.29 4.09
N VAL A 221 -12.66 3.37 4.40
CA VAL A 221 -11.54 2.99 3.54
C VAL A 221 -11.39 1.47 3.56
N GLN A 222 -11.26 0.85 2.38
CA GLN A 222 -10.80 -0.53 2.24
C GLN A 222 -9.39 -0.58 1.66
N VAL A 223 -8.53 -1.43 2.20
CA VAL A 223 -7.18 -1.70 1.69
C VAL A 223 -7.08 -3.19 1.38
N ASN A 224 -6.77 -3.51 0.13
CA ASN A 224 -6.65 -4.88 -0.37
C ASN A 224 -5.32 -5.09 -1.09
N GLY A 225 -4.65 -6.22 -0.87
CA GLY A 225 -3.36 -6.54 -1.49
C GLY A 225 -2.34 -7.07 -0.47
N PRO A 226 -1.07 -7.31 -0.87
CA PRO A 226 -0.40 -6.73 -2.02
C PRO A 226 -0.98 -7.19 -3.36
N VAL A 227 -1.24 -6.24 -4.25
CA VAL A 227 -1.51 -6.55 -5.67
C VAL A 227 -0.18 -6.84 -6.32
N ALA A 228 -0.03 -8.02 -6.94
CA ALA A 228 1.19 -8.37 -7.66
C ALA A 228 1.51 -7.30 -8.71
N VAL A 229 2.60 -6.56 -8.52
CA VAL A 229 3.14 -5.65 -9.53
C VAL A 229 3.89 -6.53 -10.53
N PRO A 230 3.62 -6.45 -11.85
CA PRO A 230 4.41 -7.18 -12.83
C PRO A 230 5.89 -6.81 -12.66
N GLU A 231 6.74 -7.80 -12.35
CA GLU A 231 8.16 -7.53 -12.14
C GLU A 231 8.75 -6.85 -13.40
N PRO A 232 9.51 -5.75 -13.26
CA PRO A 232 10.11 -5.08 -14.39
C PRO A 232 11.21 -5.96 -14.99
N SER A 233 10.86 -6.81 -15.96
CA SER A 233 11.72 -7.40 -16.99
C SER A 233 13.15 -7.80 -16.57
N THR A 234 13.38 -8.20 -15.32
CA THR A 234 14.74 -8.42 -14.81
C THR A 234 15.32 -9.72 -15.40
N CYS A 235 14.43 -10.60 -15.89
CA CYS A 235 14.76 -11.73 -16.74
C CYS A 235 15.37 -11.35 -18.10
N LEU A 236 15.07 -10.16 -18.66
CA LEU A 236 15.70 -9.68 -19.90
C LEU A 236 17.15 -9.23 -19.66
N LEU A 237 17.47 -8.67 -18.49
CA LEU A 237 18.82 -8.18 -18.19
C LEU A 237 19.82 -9.32 -17.95
N LEU A 238 19.38 -10.44 -17.37
CA LEU A 238 20.17 -11.67 -17.27
C LEU A 238 20.37 -12.35 -18.63
N GLY A 239 19.41 -12.23 -19.55
CA GLY A 239 19.54 -12.75 -20.92
C GLY A 239 20.58 -12.01 -21.77
N VAL A 240 20.65 -10.68 -21.66
CA VAL A 240 21.59 -9.86 -22.46
C VAL A 240 23.04 -10.00 -21.96
N SER A 241 23.24 -10.12 -20.64
CA SER A 241 24.58 -10.28 -20.05
C SER A 241 25.18 -11.68 -20.31
N ALA A 242 24.36 -12.74 -20.40
CA ALA A 242 24.83 -14.07 -20.78
C ALA A 242 25.27 -14.15 -22.26
N ILE A 243 24.56 -13.47 -23.18
CA ILE A 243 24.90 -13.46 -24.62
C ILE A 243 26.17 -12.62 -24.87
N ALA A 244 26.34 -11.49 -24.20
CA ALA A 244 27.57 -10.69 -24.27
C ALA A 244 28.79 -11.45 -23.72
N GLY A 245 28.62 -12.20 -22.61
CA GLY A 245 29.67 -13.03 -22.04
C GLY A 245 30.12 -14.18 -22.95
N ILE A 246 29.18 -14.87 -23.60
CA ILE A 246 29.48 -15.96 -24.54
C ILE A 246 30.12 -15.42 -25.84
N GLY A 247 29.70 -14.25 -26.32
CA GLY A 247 30.30 -13.59 -27.49
C GLY A 247 31.77 -13.19 -27.28
N LEU A 248 32.11 -12.69 -26.08
CA LEU A 248 33.48 -12.33 -25.71
C LEU A 248 34.39 -13.56 -25.51
N LEU A 249 33.85 -14.68 -25.04
CA LEU A 249 34.59 -15.94 -24.92
C LEU A 249 34.91 -16.58 -26.28
N ARG A 250 34.06 -16.38 -27.30
CA ARG A 250 34.32 -16.86 -28.67
C ARG A 250 35.39 -16.07 -29.42
N ARG A 251 35.49 -14.75 -29.20
CA ARG A 251 36.53 -13.91 -29.85
C ARG A 251 37.96 -14.14 -29.36
N ARG A 252 38.15 -14.84 -28.23
CA ARG A 252 39.48 -15.19 -27.70
C ARG A 252 40.03 -16.53 -28.22
N ARG A 253 39.32 -17.20 -29.13
CA ARG A 253 39.71 -18.51 -29.69
C ARG A 253 39.90 -18.51 -31.21
N SER A 254 40.01 -17.33 -31.84
CA SER A 254 40.39 -17.19 -33.26
C SER A 254 41.68 -16.40 -33.37
#